data_AF-A0A1V4UV97-F1
#
_entry.id   AF-A0A1V4UV97-F1
#
_cell.length_a   1.000
_cell.length_b   1.000
_cell.length_c   1.000
_cell.angle_alpha   90.00
_cell.angle_beta   90.00
_cell.angle_gamma   90.00
#
_symmetry.space_group_name_H-M   'P 1'
#
loop_
_entity.id
_entity.type
_entity.pdbx_description
1 polymer ?
#
loop_
_entity_poly.entity_id
_entity_poly.type
_entity_poly.pdbx_seq_one_letter_code
_entity_poly.pdbx_strand_id
1 'polypeptide(L)'
;MGKTTAEEFSRRLREVISLVTSDPSSLNLKDAVLAKVIRGLSAQKEGEFAAMLRKRAALADEPVTTDTKRLIRLPSSLHGGSGFRVTPLAPADLGDFDPLVDAVVFGERDVKVDLAFPLSMPLLGTTFRLEKGVSAVPEALAVFLCCRGAAEIAGGGSRAP
;
A
#
# COMPACT_ATOMS: atom_id res chain seq x y z
N MET A 1 3.59 -4.70 37.91
CA MET A 1 2.25 -4.14 38.17
C MET A 1 1.89 -4.43 39.62
N GLY A 2 1.44 -3.45 40.40
CA GLY A 2 1.01 -3.70 41.80
C GLY A 2 -0.33 -4.44 41.83
N LYS A 3 -0.50 -5.41 42.74
CA LYS A 3 -1.71 -6.25 42.83
C LYS A 3 -3.01 -5.43 42.90
N THR A 4 -3.01 -4.35 43.68
CA THR A 4 -4.16 -3.45 43.86
C THR A 4 -4.58 -2.73 42.58
N THR A 5 -3.64 -2.20 41.79
CA THR A 5 -3.96 -1.51 40.52
C THR A 5 -4.55 -2.48 39.49
N ALA A 6 -4.06 -3.72 39.46
CA ALA A 6 -4.54 -4.73 38.53
C ALA A 6 -5.98 -5.16 38.87
N GLU A 7 -6.29 -5.35 40.15
CA GLU A 7 -7.64 -5.68 40.62
C GLU A 7 -8.64 -4.54 40.34
N GLU A 8 -8.24 -3.30 40.62
CA GLU A 8 -9.09 -2.12 40.39
C GLU A 8 -9.37 -1.88 38.91
N PHE A 9 -8.36 -2.03 38.06
CA PHE A 9 -8.55 -1.98 36.60
C PHE A 9 -9.45 -3.11 36.10
N SER A 10 -9.27 -4.34 36.63
CA SER A 10 -10.07 -5.50 36.21
C SER A 10 -11.56 -5.32 36.53
N ARG A 11 -11.90 -4.65 37.64
CA ARG A 11 -13.30 -4.31 37.97
C ARG A 11 -13.93 -3.37 36.94
N ARG A 12 -13.12 -2.46 36.37
CA ARG A 12 -13.55 -1.44 35.39
C ARG A 12 -13.40 -1.89 33.94
N LEU A 13 -12.80 -3.05 33.70
CA LEU A 13 -12.42 -3.52 32.37
C LEU A 13 -13.60 -3.56 31.39
N ARG A 14 -14.78 -4.00 31.84
CA ARG A 14 -15.98 -4.05 30.98
C ARG A 14 -16.40 -2.68 30.47
N GLU A 15 -16.43 -1.70 31.37
CA GLU A 15 -16.74 -0.30 31.02
C GLU A 15 -15.67 0.27 30.08
N VAL A 16 -14.39 0.05 30.41
CA VAL A 16 -13.27 0.51 29.57
C VAL A 16 -13.34 -0.08 28.16
N ILE A 17 -13.59 -1.39 28.00
CA ILE A 17 -13.74 -2.04 26.69
C ILE A 17 -14.92 -1.46 25.92
N SER A 18 -16.04 -1.22 26.59
CA SER A 18 -17.21 -0.59 25.98
C SER A 18 -16.85 0.79 25.42
N LEU A 19 -16.22 1.64 26.25
CA LEU A 19 -15.84 2.99 25.85
C LEU A 19 -14.80 3.00 24.73
N VAL A 20 -13.80 2.12 24.76
CA VAL A 20 -12.80 1.97 23.67
C VAL A 20 -13.48 1.63 22.33
N THR A 21 -14.65 0.98 22.36
CA THR A 21 -15.35 0.58 21.13
C THR A 21 -16.35 1.63 20.67
N SER A 22 -17.07 2.27 21.59
CA SER A 22 -18.17 3.19 21.26
C SER A 22 -17.75 4.65 21.19
N ASP A 23 -16.88 5.10 22.11
CA ASP A 23 -16.42 6.49 22.20
C ASP A 23 -15.04 6.56 22.88
N PRO A 24 -13.96 6.27 22.12
CA PRO A 24 -12.60 6.25 22.68
C PRO A 24 -12.17 7.59 23.30
N SER A 25 -12.70 8.70 22.78
CA SER A 25 -12.42 10.06 23.27
C SER A 25 -12.89 10.31 24.70
N SER A 26 -13.91 9.59 25.15
CA SER A 26 -14.46 9.71 26.51
C SER A 26 -13.56 9.10 27.61
N LEU A 27 -12.52 8.34 27.24
CA LEU A 27 -11.63 7.71 28.20
C LEU A 27 -10.86 8.76 29.01
N ASN A 28 -11.07 8.78 30.33
CA ASN A 28 -10.41 9.72 31.22
C ASN A 28 -8.94 9.33 31.48
N LEU A 29 -8.02 9.75 30.62
CA LEU A 29 -6.58 9.52 30.78
C LEU A 29 -5.94 10.31 31.95
N LYS A 30 -6.71 11.13 32.69
CA LYS A 30 -6.25 11.72 33.96
C LYS A 30 -6.44 10.75 35.14
N ASP A 31 -7.27 9.72 34.99
CA ASP A 31 -7.42 8.65 35.98
C ASP A 31 -6.13 7.85 36.12
N ALA A 32 -5.58 7.79 37.34
CA ALA A 32 -4.27 7.19 37.57
C ALA A 32 -4.21 5.69 37.27
N VAL A 33 -5.30 4.95 37.53
CA VAL A 33 -5.38 3.50 37.31
C VAL A 33 -5.43 3.21 35.82
N LEU A 34 -6.36 3.86 35.10
CA LEU A 34 -6.51 3.71 33.65
C LEU A 34 -5.24 4.15 32.93
N ALA A 35 -4.73 5.35 33.24
CA ALA A 35 -3.59 5.91 32.53
C ALA A 35 -2.30 5.11 32.78
N LYS A 36 -2.12 4.50 33.96
CA LYS A 36 -0.97 3.63 34.26
C LYS A 36 -1.02 2.34 33.45
N VAL A 37 -2.19 1.72 33.30
CA VAL A 37 -2.34 0.50 32.49
C VAL A 37 -2.18 0.81 31.00
N ILE A 38 -2.86 1.84 30.48
CA ILE A 38 -2.77 2.22 29.06
C ILE A 38 -1.33 2.59 28.69
N ARG A 39 -0.64 3.44 29.47
CA ARG A 39 0.78 3.75 29.23
C ARG A 39 1.65 2.50 29.31
N GLY A 40 1.36 1.59 30.24
CA GLY A 40 2.06 0.32 30.37
C GLY A 40 1.94 -0.53 29.12
N LEU A 41 0.76 -0.61 28.50
CA LEU A 41 0.51 -1.33 27.25
C LEU A 41 1.15 -0.62 26.06
N SER A 42 0.96 0.70 25.91
CA SER A 42 1.48 1.49 24.79
C SER A 42 3.01 1.63 24.78
N ALA A 43 3.66 1.52 25.94
CA ALA A 43 5.12 1.57 26.03
C ALA A 43 5.80 0.23 25.65
N GLN A 44 5.03 -0.85 25.49
CA GLN A 44 5.58 -2.14 25.07
C GLN A 44 6.06 -2.05 23.62
N LYS A 45 7.36 -2.29 23.41
CA LYS A 45 7.95 -2.34 22.06
C LYS A 45 7.82 -3.74 21.43
N GLU A 46 7.69 -4.77 22.27
CA GLU A 46 7.66 -6.18 21.91
C GLU A 46 6.49 -6.90 22.60
N GLY A 47 6.15 -8.11 22.13
CA GLY A 47 5.04 -8.90 22.65
C GLY A 47 3.76 -8.83 21.81
N GLU A 48 2.75 -9.57 22.24
CA GLU A 48 1.50 -9.80 21.50
C GLU A 48 0.73 -8.50 21.20
N PHE A 49 0.59 -7.62 22.20
CA PHE A 49 -0.11 -6.35 22.03
C PHE A 49 0.58 -5.45 20.99
N ALA A 50 1.91 -5.34 21.05
CA ALA A 50 2.69 -4.55 20.10
C ALA A 50 2.63 -5.13 18.68
N ALA A 51 2.59 -6.47 18.54
CA ALA A 51 2.40 -7.13 17.25
C ALA A 51 0.99 -6.87 16.67
N MET A 52 -0.05 -6.97 17.51
CA MET A 52 -1.43 -6.68 17.13
C MET A 52 -1.61 -5.21 16.71
N LEU A 53 -0.98 -4.28 17.43
CA LEU A 53 -1.01 -2.87 17.09
C LEU A 53 -0.36 -2.61 15.73
N ARG A 54 0.84 -3.16 15.48
CA ARG A 54 1.52 -3.03 14.18
C ARG A 54 0.70 -3.60 13.02
N LYS A 55 -0.01 -4.71 13.24
CA LYS A 55 -0.89 -5.32 12.22
C LYS A 55 -2.08 -4.45 11.85
N ARG A 56 -2.55 -3.59 12.77
CA ARG A 56 -3.70 -2.69 12.56
C ARG A 56 -3.29 -1.25 12.25
N ALA A 57 -2.03 -0.89 12.48
CA ALA A 57 -1.53 0.45 12.22
C ALA A 57 -1.48 0.74 10.71
N ALA A 58 -1.76 1.99 10.34
CA ALA A 58 -1.43 2.47 9.01
C ALA A 58 0.10 2.57 8.88
N LEU A 59 0.68 1.80 7.96
CA LEU A 59 2.11 1.80 7.68
C LEU A 59 2.44 2.91 6.69
N ALA A 60 2.26 4.16 7.12
CA ALA A 60 2.62 5.33 6.33
C ALA A 60 4.15 5.49 6.25
N ASP A 61 4.62 6.05 5.13
CA ASP A 61 6.02 6.41 4.94
C ASP A 61 6.31 7.72 5.69
N GLU A 62 7.04 7.62 6.80
CA GLU A 62 7.34 8.74 7.70
C GLU A 62 8.07 9.89 6.99
N PRO A 63 9.15 9.65 6.21
CA PRO A 63 9.78 10.65 5.36
C PRO A 63 8.86 11.41 4.41
N VAL A 64 7.76 10.79 3.93
CA VAL A 64 6.78 11.48 3.06
C VAL A 64 5.85 12.38 3.88
N THR A 65 5.56 11.98 5.11
CA THR A 65 4.59 12.66 5.99
C THR A 65 5.21 13.88 6.68
N THR A 66 6.48 13.80 7.07
CA THR A 66 7.16 14.85 7.83
C THR A 66 7.78 15.95 6.96
N ASP A 67 8.05 15.65 5.68
CA ASP A 67 8.65 16.61 4.74
C ASP A 67 7.61 17.58 4.14
N THR A 68 7.63 18.82 4.63
CA THR A 68 6.77 19.92 4.15
C THR A 68 7.03 20.36 2.70
N LYS A 69 8.12 19.92 2.06
CA LYS A 69 8.52 20.32 0.70
C LYS A 69 8.54 19.13 -0.26
N ARG A 70 7.91 18.02 0.11
CA ARG A 70 7.89 16.81 -0.72
C ARG A 70 7.17 17.06 -2.04
N LEU A 71 7.79 16.62 -3.14
CA LEU A 71 7.11 16.54 -4.43
C LEU A 71 6.16 15.35 -4.43
N ILE A 72 4.88 15.62 -4.69
CA ILE A 72 3.84 14.60 -4.87
C ILE A 72 3.63 14.38 -6.37
N ARG A 73 3.35 13.14 -6.77
CA ARG A 73 3.03 12.82 -8.16
C ARG A 73 1.77 13.59 -8.58
N LEU A 74 1.81 14.18 -9.77
CA LEU A 74 0.69 14.93 -10.30
C LEU A 74 -0.50 13.98 -10.56
N PRO A 75 -1.71 14.29 -10.06
CA PRO A 75 -2.91 13.55 -10.42
C PRO A 75 -3.08 13.40 -11.93
N SER A 76 -3.56 12.24 -12.36
CA SER A 76 -3.78 11.87 -13.77
C SER A 76 -2.52 11.79 -14.64
N SER A 77 -1.32 12.00 -14.09
CA SER A 77 -0.06 11.77 -14.82
C SER A 77 0.24 10.27 -14.98
N LEU A 78 1.21 9.93 -15.83
CA LEU A 78 1.73 8.57 -15.93
C LEU A 78 2.83 8.32 -14.89
N HIS A 79 2.82 7.14 -14.27
CA HIS A 79 3.87 6.67 -13.39
C HIS A 79 5.00 6.06 -14.23
N GLY A 80 6.20 6.66 -14.18
CA GLY A 80 7.33 6.23 -15.02
C GLY A 80 7.79 4.77 -14.84
N GLY A 81 7.51 4.13 -13.69
CA GLY A 81 7.87 2.73 -13.42
C GLY A 81 6.83 1.69 -13.86
N SER A 82 5.68 2.09 -14.41
CA SER A 82 4.63 1.16 -14.83
C SER A 82 3.87 1.61 -16.08
N GLY A 83 3.93 2.90 -16.44
CA GLY A 83 3.06 3.48 -17.46
C GLY A 83 1.60 3.61 -17.03
N PHE A 84 1.26 3.34 -15.78
CA PHE A 84 -0.11 3.48 -15.29
C PHE A 84 -0.43 4.93 -14.89
N ARG A 85 -1.71 5.28 -14.98
CA ARG A 85 -2.21 6.58 -14.54
C ARG A 85 -2.24 6.68 -13.02
N VAL A 86 -1.73 7.79 -12.50
CA VAL A 86 -1.94 8.21 -11.11
C VAL A 86 -3.43 8.55 -10.96
N THR A 87 -4.21 7.62 -10.43
CA THR A 87 -5.68 7.72 -10.38
C THR A 87 -6.11 8.23 -9.01
N PRO A 88 -6.73 9.42 -8.90
CA PRO A 88 -7.34 9.87 -7.66
C PRO A 88 -8.51 8.96 -7.27
N LEU A 89 -8.63 8.64 -5.99
CA LEU A 89 -9.68 7.79 -5.44
C LEU A 89 -10.31 8.45 -4.22
N ALA A 90 -11.64 8.37 -4.09
CA ALA A 90 -12.29 8.64 -2.83
C ALA A 90 -12.14 7.42 -1.89
N PRO A 91 -12.22 7.59 -0.56
CA PRO A 91 -12.11 6.46 0.37
C PRO A 91 -13.12 5.34 0.12
N ALA A 92 -14.31 5.67 -0.39
CA ALA A 92 -15.35 4.70 -0.72
C ALA A 92 -14.99 3.82 -1.92
N ASP A 93 -14.18 4.32 -2.86
CA ASP A 93 -13.83 3.62 -4.11
C ASP A 93 -12.66 2.64 -3.92
N LEU A 94 -11.94 2.73 -2.79
CA LEU A 94 -10.70 1.98 -2.56
C LEU A 94 -10.91 0.46 -2.58
N GLY A 95 -12.09 -0.02 -2.17
CA GLY A 95 -12.41 -1.45 -2.14
C GLY A 95 -12.57 -2.08 -3.52
N ASP A 96 -13.04 -1.30 -4.50
CA ASP A 96 -13.40 -1.78 -5.84
C ASP A 96 -12.32 -1.48 -6.90
N PHE A 97 -11.30 -0.70 -6.55
CA PHE A 97 -10.25 -0.29 -7.48
C PHE A 97 -9.25 -1.42 -7.78
N ASP A 98 -9.17 -1.82 -9.04
CA ASP A 98 -8.12 -2.72 -9.55
C ASP A 98 -7.08 -1.92 -10.37
N PRO A 99 -5.87 -1.68 -9.84
CA PRO A 99 -4.85 -0.92 -10.56
C PRO A 99 -4.36 -1.60 -11.85
N LEU A 100 -4.53 -2.92 -12.01
CA LEU A 100 -4.15 -3.65 -13.21
C LEU A 100 -5.20 -3.56 -14.32
N VAL A 101 -6.31 -2.87 -14.05
CA VAL A 101 -7.40 -2.60 -15.00
C VAL A 101 -7.67 -1.10 -15.05
N ASP A 102 -8.06 -0.48 -13.94
CA ASP A 102 -8.57 0.90 -13.87
C ASP A 102 -7.50 1.98 -14.06
N ALA A 103 -6.24 1.65 -13.74
CA ALA A 103 -5.11 2.57 -13.93
C ALA A 103 -4.42 2.41 -15.29
N VAL A 104 -4.83 1.43 -16.09
CA VAL A 104 -4.25 1.17 -17.41
C VAL A 104 -4.90 2.10 -18.44
N VAL A 105 -4.10 2.80 -19.22
CA VAL A 105 -4.58 3.82 -20.19
C VAL A 105 -4.14 3.57 -21.63
N PHE A 106 -3.25 2.60 -21.84
CA PHE A 106 -2.81 2.20 -23.16
C PHE A 106 -3.73 1.09 -23.70
N GLY A 107 -3.81 0.98 -25.02
CA GLY A 107 -4.68 0.02 -25.67
C GLY A 107 -4.10 -1.38 -25.76
N GLU A 108 -4.75 -2.21 -26.57
CA GLU A 108 -4.37 -3.60 -26.80
C GLU A 108 -3.79 -3.85 -28.19
N ARG A 109 -3.39 -2.79 -28.91
CA ARG A 109 -2.73 -2.96 -30.21
C ARG A 109 -1.44 -3.76 -30.04
N ASP A 110 -1.15 -4.62 -31.00
CA ASP A 110 0.07 -5.44 -30.96
C ASP A 110 1.34 -4.58 -31.06
N VAL A 111 2.25 -4.79 -30.11
CA VAL A 111 3.57 -4.16 -30.05
C VAL A 111 4.61 -5.26 -29.87
N LYS A 112 5.67 -5.22 -30.69
CA LYS A 112 6.79 -6.15 -30.55
C LYS A 112 7.75 -5.66 -29.47
N VAL A 113 8.07 -6.54 -28.53
CA VAL A 113 9.05 -6.31 -27.47
C VAL A 113 10.06 -7.44 -27.43
N ASP A 114 11.30 -7.14 -27.05
CA ASP A 114 12.35 -8.12 -26.79
C ASP A 114 12.51 -8.29 -25.27
N LEU A 115 12.10 -9.44 -24.74
CA LEU A 115 12.14 -9.75 -23.32
C LEU A 115 13.51 -10.24 -22.88
N ALA A 116 14.03 -9.67 -21.79
CA ALA A 116 15.33 -10.05 -21.23
C ALA A 116 15.32 -11.45 -20.57
N PHE A 117 14.18 -11.86 -20.00
CA PHE A 117 13.99 -13.12 -19.27
C PHE A 117 12.50 -13.54 -19.29
N PRO A 118 12.18 -14.84 -19.12
CA PRO A 118 10.80 -15.30 -19.06
C PRO A 118 10.08 -14.79 -17.80
N LEU A 119 8.80 -14.42 -17.93
CA LEU A 119 8.00 -13.93 -16.81
C LEU A 119 6.50 -14.16 -17.04
N SER A 120 5.73 -14.10 -15.94
CA SER A 120 4.27 -14.11 -15.96
C SER A 120 3.74 -12.80 -15.40
N MET A 121 2.84 -12.12 -16.12
CA MET A 121 2.28 -10.83 -15.70
C MET A 121 0.76 -10.80 -15.89
N PRO A 122 -0.04 -10.57 -14.83
CA PRO A 122 -1.45 -10.24 -14.97
C PRO A 122 -1.63 -8.77 -15.39
N LEU A 123 -2.47 -8.52 -16.39
CA LEU A 123 -2.85 -7.17 -16.82
C LEU A 123 -4.19 -7.23 -17.57
N LEU A 124 -5.08 -6.24 -17.38
CA LEU A 124 -6.38 -6.18 -18.06
C LEU A 124 -7.18 -7.51 -17.93
N GLY A 125 -7.18 -8.11 -16.74
CA GLY A 125 -7.89 -9.37 -16.47
C GLY A 125 -7.26 -10.63 -17.11
N THR A 126 -6.17 -10.52 -17.85
CA THR A 126 -5.48 -11.63 -18.52
C THR A 126 -4.11 -11.89 -17.90
N THR A 127 -3.73 -13.15 -17.73
CA THR A 127 -2.36 -13.53 -17.33
C THR A 127 -1.53 -13.88 -18.54
N PHE A 128 -0.54 -13.05 -18.85
CA PHE A 128 0.39 -13.25 -19.96
C PHE A 128 1.61 -14.04 -19.47
N ARG A 129 1.90 -15.16 -20.14
CA ARG A 129 3.13 -15.93 -19.95
C ARG A 129 4.04 -15.68 -21.13
N LEU A 130 5.22 -15.12 -20.87
CA LEU A 130 6.13 -14.65 -21.89
C LEU A 130 7.48 -15.35 -21.72
N GLU A 131 8.04 -15.78 -22.85
CA GLU A 131 9.38 -16.35 -22.91
C GLU A 131 10.41 -15.26 -23.24
N LYS A 132 11.69 -15.57 -22.99
CA LYS A 132 12.80 -14.70 -23.40
C LYS A 132 12.82 -14.52 -24.93
N GLY A 133 13.12 -13.31 -25.38
CA GLY A 133 13.24 -12.96 -26.80
C GLY A 133 12.08 -12.13 -27.32
N VAL A 134 11.96 -12.04 -28.64
CA VAL A 134 10.96 -11.19 -29.30
C VAL A 134 9.57 -11.81 -29.24
N SER A 135 8.61 -11.06 -28.71
CA SER A 135 7.19 -11.41 -28.67
C SER A 135 6.31 -10.22 -29.05
N ALA A 136 5.15 -10.48 -29.64
CA ALA A 136 4.11 -9.47 -29.85
C ALA A 136 3.14 -9.52 -28.66
N VAL A 137 2.94 -8.37 -28.01
CA VAL A 137 2.08 -8.24 -26.83
C VAL A 137 1.18 -7.01 -26.96
N PRO A 138 0.07 -6.93 -26.20
CA PRO A 138 -0.75 -5.72 -26.12
C PRO A 138 0.09 -4.50 -25.71
N GLU A 139 -0.20 -3.33 -26.29
CA GLU A 139 0.53 -2.08 -26.02
C GLU A 139 0.62 -1.75 -24.52
N ALA A 140 -0.46 -1.93 -23.77
CA ALA A 140 -0.47 -1.76 -22.33
C ALA A 140 0.59 -2.63 -21.61
N LEU A 141 0.72 -3.88 -22.04
CA LEU A 141 1.74 -4.78 -21.50
C LEU A 141 3.13 -4.39 -21.96
N ALA A 142 3.30 -4.01 -23.23
CA ALA A 142 4.58 -3.53 -23.75
C ALA A 142 5.12 -2.34 -22.94
N VAL A 143 4.29 -1.31 -22.73
CA VAL A 143 4.68 -0.14 -21.94
C VAL A 143 5.04 -0.54 -20.51
N PHE A 144 4.22 -1.37 -19.86
CA PHE A 144 4.50 -1.84 -18.51
C PHE A 144 5.86 -2.56 -18.41
N LEU A 145 6.13 -3.49 -19.33
CA LEU A 145 7.37 -4.26 -19.37
C LEU A 145 8.59 -3.36 -19.62
N CYS A 146 8.48 -2.39 -20.53
CA CYS A 146 9.54 -1.41 -20.79
C CYS A 146 9.79 -0.50 -19.58
N CYS A 147 8.74 0.02 -18.94
CA CYS A 147 8.87 0.84 -17.72
C CYS A 147 9.50 0.07 -16.54
N ARG A 148 9.38 -1.27 -16.53
CA ARG A 148 10.03 -2.15 -15.54
C ARG A 148 11.42 -2.62 -15.94
N GLY A 149 11.92 -2.24 -17.12
CA GLY A 149 13.18 -2.73 -17.66
C GLY A 149 13.19 -4.23 -17.93
N ALA A 150 12.02 -4.85 -18.08
CA ALA A 150 11.88 -6.28 -18.37
C ALA A 150 11.94 -6.58 -19.87
N ALA A 151 11.67 -5.58 -20.72
CA ALA A 151 11.73 -5.70 -22.16
C ALA A 151 12.09 -4.36 -22.83
N GLU A 152 12.55 -4.41 -24.07
CA GLU A 152 12.75 -3.24 -24.95
C GLU A 152 11.83 -3.32 -26.17
N ILE A 153 11.53 -2.19 -26.81
CA ILE A 153 10.75 -2.21 -28.06
C ILE A 153 11.58 -2.86 -29.18
N ALA A 154 11.13 -4.00 -29.68
CA ALA A 154 11.82 -4.72 -30.74
C ALA A 154 11.66 -3.98 -32.08
N GLY A 155 12.78 -3.55 -32.66
CA GLY A 155 12.82 -2.80 -33.92
C GLY A 155 12.99 -1.27 -33.77
N GLY A 156 13.09 -0.75 -32.54
CA GLY A 156 13.44 0.65 -32.26
C GLY A 156 14.94 0.98 -32.29
N GLY A 157 15.77 0.05 -32.77
CA GLY A 157 17.23 0.16 -32.82
C GLY A 157 17.77 1.10 -33.90
N SER A 158 17.37 2.38 -33.86
CA SER A 158 18.32 3.46 -34.12
C SER A 158 18.66 4.03 -32.75
N ARG A 159 19.88 3.77 -32.27
CA ARG A 159 20.39 4.41 -31.06
C ARG A 159 20.19 5.92 -31.21
N ALA A 160 19.53 6.54 -30.25
CA ALA A 160 19.58 7.99 -30.12
C ALA A 160 21.07 8.41 -30.04
N PRO A 161 21.47 9.48 -30.75
CA PRO A 161 22.85 9.98 -30.73
C PRO A 161 23.29 10.41 -29.33
#